data_AF-A0A8S1EPG4-F1
#
_entry.id   AF-A0A8S1EPG4-F1
#
_cell.length_a   1.000
_cell.length_b   1.000
_cell.length_c   1.000
_cell.angle_alpha   90.00
_cell.angle_beta   90.00
_cell.angle_gamma   90.00
#
_symmetry.space_group_name_H-M   'P 1'
#
loop_
_entity.id
_entity.type
_entity.pdbx_description
1 polymer ?
#
loop_
_entity_poly.entity_id
_entity_poly.type
_entity_poly.pdbx_seq_one_letter_code
_entity_poly.pdbx_strand_id
1 'polypeptide(L)'
;MTTDFLLLIVFAWLCTAIHGLTTISDLDRLQHDLSKFLSISRFNETEKSVARSAIRRALEAVGLSSMTHTFIHEESNEIGANVIAVQKSRYFGTNMDQIVVISANYDTLEDNPGVDDNGSGVAAVIEAARVLMTLDTLYSRDHSIIYAFYDMKHKALAGSHAFVEDILLPLLERTGCQVAASVIVDGLLHFDPFPASQAMPPEFEQNFPEAAQSLHEHSHMGDFIQVTSRLGADEPIVKKFAKSYARSCEMLSTDWQFHPWMLELSIDIANITTVDRLHPYLFSDHSSFFFHSQQTKMNIPTIYLTDTLNLRGVRQYCVQCDGLYMMTEQNMKFLALMTDALIRFLIEMTESQAISVVDDLYSFMFNIDVE
;
A
#
# COMPACT_ATOMS: atom_id res chain seq x y z
N MET A 1 14.23 -62.56 -31.56
CA MET A 1 15.66 -62.36 -31.86
C MET A 1 15.70 -61.31 -32.95
N THR A 2 16.07 -60.04 -32.74
CA THR A 2 17.01 -59.36 -31.83
C THR A 2 16.72 -57.85 -31.98
N THR A 3 16.35 -57.12 -30.91
CA THR A 3 17.16 -56.10 -30.17
C THR A 3 17.69 -54.96 -31.06
N ASP A 4 17.13 -53.75 -30.97
CA ASP A 4 17.51 -52.61 -30.10
C ASP A 4 18.62 -51.71 -30.68
N PHE A 5 18.53 -50.41 -30.35
CA PHE A 5 19.50 -49.31 -30.54
C PHE A 5 19.55 -48.56 -31.89
N LEU A 6 18.83 -47.43 -31.97
CA LEU A 6 19.42 -46.06 -32.05
C LEU A 6 18.30 -45.00 -32.00
N LEU A 7 18.11 -44.36 -30.83
CA LEU A 7 18.30 -42.92 -30.56
C LEU A 7 17.53 -41.97 -31.51
N LEU A 8 16.44 -41.27 -31.09
CA LEU A 8 16.39 -40.13 -30.15
C LEU A 8 17.49 -39.09 -30.43
N ILE A 9 17.10 -37.80 -30.60
CA ILE A 9 17.85 -36.58 -31.04
C ILE A 9 17.38 -36.19 -32.47
N VAL A 10 16.67 -35.11 -32.80
CA VAL A 10 16.52 -33.75 -32.25
C VAL A 10 15.10 -33.25 -32.53
N PHE A 11 14.28 -33.01 -31.51
CA PHE A 11 13.30 -31.90 -31.53
C PHE A 11 13.37 -31.26 -30.15
N ALA A 12 14.55 -30.71 -29.83
CA ALA A 12 14.69 -29.73 -28.77
C ALA A 12 14.13 -28.41 -29.31
N TRP A 13 12.80 -28.28 -29.33
CA TRP A 13 12.20 -26.96 -29.30
C TRP A 13 12.30 -26.47 -27.86
N LEU A 14 13.00 -25.36 -27.70
CA LEU A 14 13.06 -24.57 -26.48
C LEU A 14 11.62 -24.30 -26.00
N CYS A 15 11.13 -25.11 -25.05
CA CYS A 15 10.29 -24.57 -24.00
C CYS A 15 11.25 -23.91 -23.00
N THR A 16 11.67 -22.69 -23.29
CA THR A 16 12.01 -21.78 -22.20
C THR A 16 10.70 -21.52 -21.48
N ALA A 17 10.41 -22.31 -20.45
CA ALA A 17 9.49 -21.88 -19.42
C ALA A 17 10.08 -20.58 -18.86
N ILE A 18 9.54 -19.45 -19.31
CA ILE A 18 9.76 -18.17 -18.67
C ILE A 18 9.17 -18.38 -17.27
N HIS A 19 10.02 -18.59 -16.28
CA HIS A 19 9.64 -18.59 -14.87
C HIS A 19 9.35 -17.12 -14.51
N GLY A 20 8.24 -16.61 -15.04
CA GLY A 20 7.70 -15.32 -14.67
C GLY A 20 7.08 -15.47 -13.29
N LEU A 21 7.44 -14.54 -12.40
CA LEU A 21 6.86 -14.42 -11.07
C LEU A 21 5.33 -14.35 -11.18
N THR A 22 4.60 -15.30 -10.60
CA THR A 22 3.13 -15.32 -10.61
C THR A 22 2.58 -14.21 -9.72
N THR A 23 2.42 -13.02 -10.27
CA THR A 23 1.92 -11.81 -9.58
C THR A 23 0.62 -11.32 -10.20
N ILE A 24 -0.25 -10.73 -9.37
CA ILE A 24 -1.47 -10.06 -9.80
C ILE A 24 -1.12 -8.65 -10.34
N SER A 25 -0.19 -8.00 -9.66
CA SER A 25 0.37 -6.70 -10.04
C SER A 25 1.28 -6.80 -11.26
N ASP A 26 1.24 -5.77 -12.09
CA ASP A 26 2.11 -5.63 -13.25
C ASP A 26 3.42 -4.94 -12.85
N LEU A 27 4.49 -5.74 -12.75
CA LEU A 27 5.82 -5.27 -12.35
C LEU A 27 6.39 -4.20 -13.29
N ASP A 28 6.18 -4.36 -14.60
CA ASP A 28 6.66 -3.41 -15.60
C ASP A 28 5.94 -2.07 -15.44
N ARG A 29 4.66 -2.10 -15.11
CA ARG A 29 3.88 -0.90 -14.82
C ARG A 29 4.30 -0.20 -13.53
N LEU A 30 4.52 -0.95 -12.45
CA LEU A 30 5.07 -0.40 -11.20
C LEU A 30 6.42 0.27 -11.45
N GLN A 31 7.31 -0.39 -12.19
CA GLN A 31 8.61 0.16 -12.58
C GLN A 31 8.47 1.39 -13.48
N HIS A 32 7.52 1.38 -14.41
CA HIS A 32 7.23 2.51 -15.28
C HIS A 32 6.80 3.75 -14.46
N ASP A 33 5.80 3.61 -13.59
CA ASP A 33 5.26 4.72 -12.82
C ASP A 33 6.31 5.33 -11.88
N LEU A 34 7.08 4.47 -11.19
CA LEU A 34 8.22 4.87 -10.37
C LEU A 34 9.27 5.66 -11.17
N SER A 35 9.72 5.10 -12.30
CA SER A 35 10.75 5.73 -13.12
C SER A 35 10.28 6.99 -13.85
N LYS A 36 8.98 7.11 -14.12
CA LYS A 36 8.45 8.16 -14.98
C LYS A 36 8.06 9.43 -14.23
N PHE A 37 7.39 9.31 -13.08
CA PHE A 37 6.84 10.48 -12.39
C PHE A 37 6.91 10.42 -10.86
N LEU A 38 7.36 9.31 -10.27
CA LEU A 38 7.49 9.15 -8.82
C LEU A 38 8.96 9.08 -8.35
N SER A 39 9.89 9.47 -9.22
CA SER A 39 11.34 9.55 -8.94
C SER A 39 11.90 10.98 -9.09
N ILE A 40 11.01 11.96 -9.05
CA ILE A 40 11.34 13.39 -9.09
C ILE A 40 10.80 13.98 -7.80
N SER A 41 11.50 14.95 -7.21
CA SER A 41 11.01 15.65 -6.02
C SER A 41 9.63 16.26 -6.25
N ARG A 42 8.79 16.21 -5.21
CA ARG A 42 7.39 16.65 -5.17
C ARG A 42 7.19 17.57 -3.95
N PHE A 43 8.11 18.51 -3.76
CA PHE A 43 8.17 19.37 -2.58
C PHE A 43 7.46 20.70 -2.81
N ASN A 44 7.75 21.37 -3.95
CA ASN A 44 7.11 22.65 -4.27
C ASN A 44 5.85 22.47 -5.13
N GLU A 45 5.01 23.49 -5.19
CA GLU A 45 3.71 23.42 -5.86
C GLU A 45 3.82 23.11 -7.36
N THR A 46 4.90 23.52 -8.04
CA THR A 46 5.09 23.19 -9.46
C THR A 46 5.32 21.69 -9.64
N GLU A 47 6.20 21.11 -8.84
CA GLU A 47 6.48 19.67 -8.84
C GLU A 47 5.25 18.84 -8.44
N LYS A 48 4.59 19.25 -7.36
CA LYS A 48 3.36 18.63 -6.88
C LYS A 48 2.26 18.65 -7.94
N SER A 49 2.11 19.75 -8.67
CA SER A 49 1.14 19.85 -9.76
C SER A 49 1.42 18.86 -10.90
N VAL A 50 2.70 18.63 -11.24
CA VAL A 50 3.10 17.61 -12.22
C VAL A 50 2.75 16.21 -11.72
N ALA A 51 3.07 15.89 -10.47
CA ALA A 51 2.76 14.60 -9.86
C ALA A 51 1.25 14.35 -9.80
N ARG A 52 0.46 15.31 -9.30
CA ARG A 52 -1.01 15.24 -9.30
C ARG A 52 -1.56 15.00 -10.69
N SER A 53 -1.06 15.72 -11.70
CA SER A 53 -1.49 15.54 -13.08
C SER A 53 -1.16 14.14 -13.63
N ALA A 54 -0.02 13.57 -13.25
CA ALA A 54 0.36 12.21 -13.64
C ALA A 54 -0.50 11.15 -12.96
N ILE A 55 -0.72 11.27 -11.64
CA ILE A 55 -1.61 10.38 -10.87
C ILE A 55 -3.03 10.41 -11.47
N ARG A 56 -3.58 11.60 -11.72
CA ARG A 56 -4.91 11.75 -12.32
C ARG A 56 -5.00 11.09 -13.69
N ARG A 57 -4.00 11.26 -14.55
CA ARG A 57 -3.94 10.58 -15.86
C ARG A 57 -3.86 9.07 -15.73
N ALA A 58 -3.10 8.54 -14.76
CA ALA A 58 -2.99 7.11 -14.53
C ALA A 58 -4.33 6.49 -14.10
N LEU A 59 -5.09 7.18 -13.24
CA LEU A 59 -6.44 6.79 -12.83
C LEU A 59 -7.44 6.91 -14.00
N GLU A 60 -7.40 8.01 -14.75
CA GLU A 60 -8.27 8.21 -15.92
C GLU A 60 -8.03 7.14 -17.00
N ALA A 61 -6.78 6.71 -17.21
CA ALA A 61 -6.42 5.66 -18.16
C ALA A 61 -7.03 4.29 -17.84
N VAL A 62 -7.45 4.05 -16.59
CA VAL A 62 -8.14 2.82 -16.16
C VAL A 62 -9.65 3.03 -16.01
N GLY A 63 -10.18 4.15 -16.51
CA GLY A 63 -11.60 4.48 -16.46
C GLY A 63 -12.07 5.09 -15.14
N LEU A 64 -11.15 5.44 -14.24
CA LEU A 64 -11.49 5.97 -12.93
C LEU A 64 -11.33 7.50 -12.90
N SER A 65 -12.48 8.20 -12.87
CA SER A 65 -12.48 9.66 -12.75
C SER A 65 -12.02 10.10 -11.37
N SER A 66 -11.14 11.09 -11.33
CA SER A 66 -10.59 11.67 -10.10
C SER A 66 -11.03 13.12 -9.93
N MET A 67 -11.15 13.57 -8.68
CA MET A 67 -11.36 14.95 -8.29
C MET A 67 -10.15 15.48 -7.54
N THR A 68 -9.94 16.79 -7.63
CA THR A 68 -8.96 17.50 -6.79
C THR A 68 -9.69 18.11 -5.61
N HIS A 69 -9.28 17.77 -4.40
CA HIS A 69 -9.78 18.37 -3.16
C HIS A 69 -8.74 19.37 -2.64
N THR A 70 -9.06 20.66 -2.72
CA THR A 70 -8.19 21.75 -2.27
C THR A 70 -8.49 22.14 -0.83
N PHE A 71 -7.45 22.37 -0.04
CA PHE A 71 -7.54 22.80 1.35
C PHE A 71 -6.50 23.89 1.62
N ILE A 72 -6.65 24.61 2.74
CA ILE A 72 -5.69 25.63 3.18
C ILE A 72 -4.96 25.09 4.40
N HIS A 73 -3.63 25.05 4.35
CA HIS A 73 -2.83 24.73 5.52
C HIS A 73 -2.82 25.93 6.48
N GLU A 74 -3.40 25.77 7.67
CA GLU A 74 -3.69 26.88 8.58
C GLU A 74 -2.45 27.69 8.99
N GLU A 75 -1.32 27.03 9.25
CA GLU A 75 -0.12 27.71 9.75
C GLU A 75 0.63 28.48 8.67
N SER A 76 0.74 27.92 7.45
CA SER A 76 1.49 28.55 6.36
C SER A 76 0.62 29.35 5.39
N ASN A 77 -0.71 29.22 5.49
CA ASN A 77 -1.69 29.77 4.56
C ASN A 77 -1.44 29.36 3.08
N GLU A 78 -0.80 28.21 2.89
CA GLU A 78 -0.59 27.62 1.56
C GLU A 78 -1.80 26.79 1.15
N ILE A 79 -2.07 26.74 -0.15
CA ILE A 79 -3.13 25.89 -0.70
C ILE A 79 -2.51 24.53 -1.01
N GLY A 80 -3.03 23.48 -0.38
CA GLY A 80 -2.72 22.09 -0.70
C GLY A 80 -3.81 21.45 -1.57
N ALA A 81 -3.47 20.34 -2.22
CA ALA A 81 -4.42 19.66 -3.10
C ALA A 81 -4.29 18.13 -3.06
N ASN A 82 -5.31 17.45 -2.55
CA ASN A 82 -5.43 15.99 -2.62
C ASN A 82 -5.99 15.55 -3.98
N VAL A 83 -5.67 14.35 -4.41
CA VAL A 83 -6.34 13.67 -5.55
C VAL A 83 -7.17 12.52 -5.00
N ILE A 84 -8.46 12.49 -5.32
CA ILE A 84 -9.39 11.49 -4.79
C ILE A 84 -10.16 10.87 -5.95
N ALA A 85 -10.25 9.54 -5.97
CA ALA A 85 -11.05 8.81 -6.93
C ALA A 85 -11.95 7.80 -6.23
N VAL A 86 -13.19 7.65 -6.71
CA VAL A 86 -14.19 6.79 -6.07
C VAL A 86 -14.67 5.74 -7.07
N GLN A 87 -14.37 4.47 -6.76
CA GLN A 87 -14.93 3.32 -7.46
C GLN A 87 -16.20 2.90 -6.73
N LYS A 88 -17.35 3.28 -7.30
CA LYS A 88 -18.66 3.16 -6.69
C LYS A 88 -19.17 1.73 -6.74
N SER A 89 -19.74 1.27 -5.64
CA SER A 89 -20.46 0.00 -5.55
C SER A 89 -21.90 0.12 -6.08
N ARG A 90 -22.61 -1.02 -6.11
CA ARG A 90 -24.06 -1.03 -6.37
C ARG A 90 -24.89 -0.32 -5.29
N TYR A 91 -24.34 -0.13 -4.09
CA TYR A 91 -25.00 0.53 -2.95
C TYR A 91 -24.54 1.96 -2.72
N PHE A 92 -23.61 2.49 -3.53
CA PHE A 92 -23.02 3.81 -3.34
C PHE A 92 -24.05 4.92 -3.14
N GLY A 93 -23.84 5.73 -2.12
CA GLY A 93 -24.72 6.85 -1.75
C GLY A 93 -25.92 6.44 -0.87
N THR A 94 -26.00 5.18 -0.45
CA THR A 94 -26.99 4.68 0.50
C THR A 94 -26.34 4.21 1.79
N ASN A 95 -27.13 4.00 2.84
CA ASN A 95 -26.66 3.43 4.11
C ASN A 95 -26.32 1.93 4.04
N MET A 96 -26.61 1.27 2.92
CA MET A 96 -26.24 -0.12 2.67
C MET A 96 -24.81 -0.26 2.15
N ASP A 97 -24.18 0.84 1.75
CA ASP A 97 -22.78 0.82 1.31
C ASP A 97 -21.84 0.72 2.52
N GLN A 98 -20.66 0.17 2.28
CA GLN A 98 -19.50 0.40 3.14
C GLN A 98 -18.37 0.98 2.29
N ILE A 99 -17.51 1.77 2.92
CA ILE A 99 -16.38 2.41 2.26
C ILE A 99 -15.11 1.68 2.63
N VAL A 100 -14.31 1.33 1.64
CA VAL A 100 -12.91 0.94 1.81
C VAL A 100 -12.05 2.08 1.32
N VAL A 101 -11.18 2.61 2.18
CA VAL A 101 -10.21 3.65 1.80
C VAL A 101 -8.85 3.01 1.63
N ILE A 102 -8.17 3.31 0.53
CA ILE A 102 -6.75 3.01 0.36
C ILE A 102 -6.04 4.31 -0.05
N SER A 103 -4.91 4.60 0.57
CA SER A 103 -4.27 5.90 0.40
C SER A 103 -2.76 5.93 0.58
N ALA A 104 -2.14 6.91 -0.05
CA ALA A 104 -0.72 7.22 0.01
C ALA A 104 -0.53 8.74 -0.10
N ASN A 105 0.45 9.34 0.59
CA ASN A 105 0.85 10.71 0.27
C ASN A 105 1.69 10.74 -1.01
N TYR A 106 1.63 11.84 -1.77
CA TYR A 106 2.44 12.00 -2.97
C TYR A 106 3.50 13.10 -2.83
N ASP A 107 3.45 13.96 -1.81
CA ASP A 107 4.49 14.96 -1.59
C ASP A 107 5.78 14.33 -1.06
N THR A 108 6.89 15.03 -1.24
CA THR A 108 8.20 14.65 -0.69
C THR A 108 8.78 15.78 0.13
N LEU A 109 9.85 15.48 0.87
CA LEU A 109 10.79 16.49 1.35
C LEU A 109 11.55 17.15 0.19
N GLU A 110 12.11 18.33 0.46
CA GLU A 110 12.96 19.08 -0.47
C GLU A 110 14.17 18.25 -0.91
N ASP A 111 14.50 18.34 -2.21
CA ASP A 111 15.62 17.62 -2.85
C ASP A 111 15.59 16.08 -2.69
N ASN A 112 14.44 15.53 -2.31
CA ASN A 112 14.24 14.09 -2.20
C ASN A 112 13.45 13.56 -3.41
N PRO A 113 13.98 12.61 -4.20
CA PRO A 113 13.23 12.01 -5.31
C PRO A 113 11.99 11.21 -4.85
N GLY A 114 12.04 10.65 -3.63
CA GLY A 114 10.93 9.97 -2.98
C GLY A 114 10.43 8.73 -3.72
N VAL A 115 11.34 7.90 -4.24
CA VAL A 115 10.95 6.67 -4.96
C VAL A 115 10.23 5.70 -4.02
N ASP A 116 10.72 5.58 -2.80
CA ASP A 116 10.13 4.79 -1.74
C ASP A 116 9.21 5.62 -0.83
N ASP A 117 9.61 6.83 -0.40
CA ASP A 117 8.81 7.77 0.42
C ASP A 117 8.24 8.94 -0.42
N ASN A 118 7.02 8.86 -0.93
CA ASN A 118 6.12 7.71 -0.91
C ASN A 118 5.70 7.28 -2.33
N GLY A 119 6.66 7.30 -3.27
CA GLY A 119 6.43 6.89 -4.65
C GLY A 119 5.95 5.44 -4.77
N SER A 120 6.50 4.55 -3.95
CA SER A 120 6.16 3.13 -3.94
C SER A 120 4.71 2.89 -3.48
N GLY A 121 4.26 3.60 -2.45
CA GLY A 121 2.86 3.62 -2.03
C GLY A 121 1.94 4.15 -3.11
N VAL A 122 2.27 5.30 -3.73
CA VAL A 122 1.47 5.88 -4.83
C VAL A 122 1.32 4.90 -6.00
N ALA A 123 2.42 4.25 -6.41
CA ALA A 123 2.42 3.26 -7.48
C ALA A 123 1.53 2.05 -7.13
N ALA A 124 1.64 1.53 -5.91
CA ALA A 124 0.83 0.40 -5.44
C ALA A 124 -0.67 0.73 -5.42
N VAL A 125 -1.06 1.95 -4.99
CA VAL A 125 -2.47 2.37 -4.99
C VAL A 125 -3.03 2.52 -6.41
N ILE A 126 -2.24 3.08 -7.34
CA ILE A 126 -2.63 3.18 -8.76
C ILE A 126 -2.79 1.80 -9.38
N GLU A 127 -1.87 0.88 -9.09
CA GLU A 127 -1.91 -0.48 -9.62
C GLU A 127 -3.08 -1.28 -9.04
N ALA A 128 -3.36 -1.14 -7.74
CA ALA A 128 -4.55 -1.71 -7.13
C ALA A 128 -5.83 -1.19 -7.79
N ALA A 129 -5.90 0.12 -8.07
CA ALA A 129 -7.03 0.72 -8.77
C ALA A 129 -7.22 0.13 -10.18
N ARG A 130 -6.13 -0.07 -10.93
CA ARG A 130 -6.17 -0.70 -12.27
C ARG A 130 -6.76 -2.11 -12.21
N VAL A 131 -6.24 -2.94 -11.30
CA VAL A 131 -6.68 -4.34 -11.19
C VAL A 131 -8.14 -4.41 -10.77
N LEU A 132 -8.53 -3.64 -9.74
CA LEU A 132 -9.90 -3.64 -9.24
C LEU A 132 -10.90 -3.06 -10.24
N MET A 133 -10.54 -2.04 -11.01
CA MET A 133 -11.36 -1.55 -12.12
C MET A 133 -11.54 -2.61 -13.21
N THR A 134 -10.49 -3.39 -13.51
CA THR A 134 -10.58 -4.49 -14.48
C THR A 134 -11.52 -5.58 -13.98
N LEU A 135 -11.40 -5.97 -12.71
CA LEU A 135 -12.24 -7.00 -12.11
C LEU A 135 -13.71 -6.59 -12.01
N ASP A 136 -14.00 -5.31 -11.76
CA ASP A 136 -15.38 -4.78 -11.67
C ASP A 136 -16.17 -4.93 -13.00
N THR A 137 -15.48 -5.11 -14.12
CA THR A 137 -16.14 -5.38 -15.42
C THR A 137 -16.75 -6.78 -15.52
N LEU A 138 -16.27 -7.71 -14.67
CA LEU A 138 -16.65 -9.13 -14.69
C LEU A 138 -17.31 -9.57 -13.38
N TYR A 139 -16.95 -8.95 -12.26
CA TYR A 139 -17.34 -9.36 -10.92
C TYR A 139 -17.97 -8.19 -10.18
N SER A 140 -19.13 -8.43 -9.57
CA SER A 140 -19.79 -7.41 -8.77
C SER A 140 -19.20 -7.31 -7.36
N ARG A 141 -19.32 -6.13 -6.76
CA ARG A 141 -18.76 -5.76 -5.45
C ARG A 141 -19.77 -4.92 -4.66
N ASP A 142 -19.81 -5.10 -3.35
CA ASP A 142 -20.87 -4.54 -2.50
C ASP A 142 -20.46 -3.24 -1.80
N HIS A 143 -19.17 -3.07 -1.50
CA HIS A 143 -18.65 -1.86 -0.87
C HIS A 143 -18.12 -0.90 -1.91
N SER A 144 -17.89 0.38 -1.63
CA SER A 144 -17.21 1.34 -2.51
C SER A 144 -15.72 1.46 -2.14
N ILE A 145 -14.84 1.80 -3.10
CA ILE A 145 -13.43 2.10 -2.80
C ILE A 145 -13.17 3.58 -3.02
N ILE A 146 -12.50 4.21 -2.05
CA ILE A 146 -11.91 5.53 -2.22
C ILE A 146 -10.40 5.36 -2.30
N TYR A 147 -9.83 5.76 -3.43
CA TYR A 147 -8.39 5.89 -3.63
C TYR A 147 -8.03 7.34 -3.37
N ALA A 148 -7.23 7.61 -2.35
CA ALA A 148 -6.86 8.96 -1.96
C ALA A 148 -5.34 9.17 -1.98
N PHE A 149 -4.92 10.27 -2.59
CA PHE A 149 -3.53 10.68 -2.68
C PHE A 149 -3.36 12.01 -1.98
N TYR A 150 -2.65 12.02 -0.85
CA TYR A 150 -2.56 13.19 0.03
C TYR A 150 -1.39 14.11 -0.30
N ASP A 151 -1.61 15.40 -0.12
CA ASP A 151 -0.57 16.43 -0.15
C ASP A 151 -0.17 16.82 1.28
N MET A 152 1.01 17.43 1.42
CA MET A 152 1.46 18.07 2.64
C MET A 152 1.54 17.14 3.87
N LYS A 153 1.94 15.87 3.70
CA LYS A 153 2.23 14.95 4.84
C LYS A 153 3.19 15.62 5.83
N HIS A 154 4.24 16.24 5.33
CA HIS A 154 5.28 16.88 6.15
C HIS A 154 4.87 18.24 6.74
N LYS A 155 3.66 18.72 6.46
CA LYS A 155 3.07 19.92 7.11
C LYS A 155 1.90 19.49 7.98
N ALA A 156 2.22 18.78 9.06
CA ALA A 156 1.26 18.28 10.05
C ALA A 156 0.12 17.44 9.46
N LEU A 157 0.42 16.58 8.46
CA LEU A 157 -0.57 15.67 7.85
C LEU A 157 -1.79 16.40 7.25
N ALA A 158 -1.59 17.66 6.80
CA ALA A 158 -2.70 18.55 6.45
C ALA A 158 -3.63 17.98 5.38
N GLY A 159 -3.10 17.28 4.39
CA GLY A 159 -3.92 16.68 3.33
C GLY A 159 -4.80 15.54 3.81
N SER A 160 -4.27 14.59 4.59
CA SER A 160 -5.08 13.49 5.12
C SER A 160 -6.09 13.99 6.17
N HIS A 161 -5.71 14.96 7.00
CA HIS A 161 -6.62 15.60 7.95
C HIS A 161 -7.79 16.28 7.24
N ALA A 162 -7.50 17.11 6.23
CA ALA A 162 -8.52 17.75 5.41
C ALA A 162 -9.40 16.71 4.69
N PHE A 163 -8.83 15.61 4.17
CA PHE A 163 -9.64 14.55 3.56
C PHE A 163 -10.62 13.93 4.56
N VAL A 164 -10.17 13.59 5.77
CA VAL A 164 -11.03 12.97 6.78
C VAL A 164 -12.15 13.93 7.18
N GLU A 165 -11.83 15.18 7.49
CA GLU A 165 -12.79 16.18 7.99
C GLU A 165 -13.73 16.72 6.91
N ASP A 166 -13.23 17.01 5.70
CA ASP A 166 -14.00 17.70 4.67
C ASP A 166 -14.72 16.75 3.70
N ILE A 167 -14.23 15.52 3.56
CA ILE A 167 -14.73 14.56 2.57
C ILE A 167 -15.32 13.30 3.23
N LEU A 168 -14.52 12.59 4.02
CA LEU A 168 -14.92 11.28 4.53
C LEU A 168 -16.05 11.41 5.55
N LEU A 169 -15.87 12.17 6.63
CA LEU A 169 -16.89 12.31 7.67
C LEU A 169 -18.21 12.90 7.12
N PRO A 170 -18.20 13.96 6.28
CA PRO A 170 -19.43 14.46 5.68
C PRO A 170 -20.10 13.47 4.72
N LEU A 171 -19.33 12.62 4.04
CA LEU A 171 -19.89 11.52 3.23
C LEU A 171 -20.63 10.53 4.12
N LEU A 172 -19.99 10.03 5.19
CA LEU A 172 -20.57 9.06 6.12
C LEU A 172 -21.83 9.62 6.80
N GLU A 173 -21.80 10.89 7.23
CA GLU A 173 -22.95 11.56 7.85
C GLU A 173 -24.14 11.70 6.89
N ARG A 174 -23.87 12.08 5.63
CA ARG A 174 -24.92 12.32 4.63
C ARG A 174 -25.59 11.04 4.14
N THR A 175 -24.83 9.95 4.00
CA THR A 175 -25.34 8.69 3.45
C THR A 175 -25.76 7.69 4.52
N GLY A 176 -25.21 7.81 5.74
CA GLY A 176 -25.33 6.80 6.79
C GLY A 176 -24.53 5.53 6.52
N CYS A 177 -23.61 5.53 5.54
CA CYS A 177 -22.71 4.40 5.30
C CYS A 177 -21.59 4.36 6.35
N GLN A 178 -20.89 3.23 6.41
CA GLN A 178 -19.79 3.00 7.37
C GLN A 178 -18.46 2.76 6.63
N VAL A 179 -17.34 2.82 7.34
CA VAL A 179 -16.04 2.43 6.80
C VAL A 179 -15.76 0.97 7.16
N ALA A 180 -15.54 0.13 6.15
CA ALA A 180 -15.15 -1.27 6.32
C ALA A 180 -13.66 -1.38 6.69
N ALA A 181 -12.80 -0.61 6.02
CA ALA A 181 -11.38 -0.50 6.30
C ALA A 181 -10.79 0.79 5.70
N SER A 182 -9.76 1.32 6.33
CA SER A 182 -8.85 2.33 5.80
C SER A 182 -7.43 1.76 5.83
N VAL A 183 -6.73 1.82 4.71
CA VAL A 183 -5.34 1.36 4.57
C VAL A 183 -4.49 2.53 4.10
N ILE A 184 -3.53 2.92 4.93
CA ILE A 184 -2.53 3.93 4.61
C ILE A 184 -1.24 3.18 4.28
N VAL A 185 -0.69 3.41 3.09
CA VAL A 185 0.57 2.82 2.66
C VAL A 185 1.63 3.91 2.54
N ASP A 186 2.81 3.65 3.11
CA ASP A 186 3.89 4.62 3.23
C ASP A 186 5.25 3.93 3.21
N GLY A 187 5.83 3.80 2.02
CA GLY A 187 7.00 2.96 1.78
C GLY A 187 6.67 1.48 1.71
N LEU A 188 6.78 0.91 0.52
CA LEU A 188 6.51 -0.51 0.22
C LEU A 188 7.62 -1.14 -0.64
N LEU A 189 8.77 -0.47 -0.78
CA LEU A 189 9.81 -0.88 -1.75
C LEU A 189 11.05 -1.47 -1.08
N HIS A 190 11.48 -0.92 0.05
CA HIS A 190 12.81 -1.20 0.59
C HIS A 190 12.84 -2.52 1.38
N PHE A 191 13.38 -3.57 0.76
CA PHE A 191 13.61 -4.85 1.39
C PHE A 191 15.12 -5.07 1.63
N ASP A 192 15.51 -5.21 2.89
CA ASP A 192 16.93 -5.31 3.27
C ASP A 192 17.17 -6.48 4.25
N PRO A 193 17.49 -7.69 3.75
CA PRO A 193 17.66 -8.88 4.59
C PRO A 193 19.07 -9.01 5.17
N PHE A 194 19.83 -7.91 5.28
CA PHE A 194 21.12 -7.94 5.96
C PHE A 194 20.95 -7.74 7.47
N PRO A 195 21.65 -8.50 8.33
CA PRO A 195 21.55 -8.31 9.78
C PRO A 195 21.83 -6.86 10.20
N ALA A 196 21.05 -6.36 11.16
CA ALA A 196 21.10 -4.98 11.66
C ALA A 196 20.83 -3.88 10.61
N SER A 197 20.17 -4.21 9.50
CA SER A 197 19.71 -3.21 8.52
C SER A 197 18.46 -2.45 8.95
N GLN A 198 17.80 -2.85 10.04
CA GLN A 198 16.64 -2.17 10.61
C GLN A 198 17.00 -1.44 11.92
N ALA A 199 16.78 -0.13 11.95
CA ALA A 199 16.69 0.66 13.18
C ALA A 199 15.24 0.83 13.64
N MET A 200 15.02 1.17 14.90
CA MET A 200 13.69 1.53 15.42
C MET A 200 13.77 2.83 16.23
N PRO A 201 12.67 3.58 16.40
CA PRO A 201 12.68 4.78 17.20
C PRO A 201 13.09 4.51 18.66
N PRO A 202 13.55 5.52 19.40
CA PRO A 202 13.78 5.39 20.84
C PRO A 202 12.54 4.83 21.55
N GLU A 203 12.77 4.10 22.65
CA GLU A 203 11.72 3.46 23.47
C GLU A 203 10.89 2.38 22.74
N PHE A 204 11.30 1.92 21.55
CA PHE A 204 10.59 0.86 20.82
C PHE A 204 10.35 -0.40 21.66
N GLU A 205 11.39 -0.93 22.32
CA GLU A 205 11.27 -2.12 23.19
C GLU A 205 10.34 -1.91 24.39
N GLN A 206 10.28 -0.68 24.92
CA GLN A 206 9.39 -0.36 26.02
C GLN A 206 7.93 -0.27 25.57
N ASN A 207 7.69 0.27 24.38
CA ASN A 207 6.34 0.49 23.86
C ASN A 207 5.77 -0.76 23.18
N PHE A 208 6.62 -1.58 22.55
CA PHE A 208 6.23 -2.78 21.80
C PHE A 208 7.19 -3.95 22.11
N PRO A 209 7.19 -4.49 23.34
CA PRO A 209 8.15 -5.51 23.77
C PRO A 209 8.08 -6.80 22.94
N GLU A 210 6.87 -7.24 22.55
CA GLU A 210 6.69 -8.43 21.71
C GLU A 210 7.27 -8.21 20.30
N ALA A 211 7.00 -7.05 19.70
CA ALA A 211 7.54 -6.68 18.38
C ALA A 211 9.08 -6.53 18.42
N ALA A 212 9.63 -5.97 19.50
CA ALA A 212 11.06 -5.87 19.71
C ALA A 212 11.73 -7.23 19.87
N GLN A 213 11.08 -8.16 20.57
CA GLN A 213 11.53 -9.55 20.65
C GLN A 213 11.55 -10.19 19.26
N SER A 214 10.46 -10.08 18.48
CA SER A 214 10.41 -10.63 17.12
C SER A 214 11.50 -10.03 16.24
N LEU A 215 11.72 -8.71 16.28
CA LEU A 215 12.77 -8.07 15.49
C LEU A 215 14.18 -8.56 15.89
N HIS A 216 14.40 -8.79 17.19
CA HIS A 216 15.65 -9.36 17.69
C HIS A 216 15.88 -10.80 17.20
N GLU A 217 14.84 -11.64 17.23
CA GLU A 217 14.88 -13.02 16.72
C GLU A 217 15.17 -13.06 15.22
N HIS A 218 14.74 -12.04 14.48
CA HIS A 218 15.05 -11.83 13.05
C HIS A 218 16.33 -11.02 12.83
N SER A 219 17.26 -10.99 13.79
CA SER A 219 18.58 -10.35 13.67
C SER A 219 18.54 -8.87 13.25
N HIS A 220 17.47 -8.15 13.59
CA HIS A 220 17.24 -6.76 13.18
C HIS A 220 17.37 -6.55 11.66
N MET A 221 16.92 -7.52 10.85
CA MET A 221 16.82 -7.37 9.40
C MET A 221 15.60 -6.52 9.04
N GLY A 222 15.72 -5.74 7.96
CA GLY A 222 14.64 -4.98 7.33
C GLY A 222 13.89 -5.83 6.30
N ASP A 223 13.59 -7.08 6.64
CA ASP A 223 12.92 -8.07 5.78
C ASP A 223 11.43 -8.23 6.13
N PHE A 224 10.80 -7.17 6.63
CA PHE A 224 9.41 -7.18 7.04
C PHE A 224 8.63 -5.96 6.53
N ILE A 225 7.31 -6.07 6.58
CA ILE A 225 6.41 -4.93 6.55
C ILE A 225 5.88 -4.65 7.96
N GLN A 226 5.97 -3.40 8.40
CA GLN A 226 5.35 -2.98 9.66
C GLN A 226 3.85 -2.76 9.43
N VAL A 227 3.02 -3.27 10.34
CA VAL A 227 1.59 -3.04 10.35
C VAL A 227 1.20 -2.39 11.68
N THR A 228 0.78 -1.13 11.63
CA THR A 228 0.35 -0.39 12.82
C THR A 228 -1.17 -0.26 12.85
N SER A 229 -1.75 -0.49 14.03
CA SER A 229 -3.21 -0.51 14.22
C SER A 229 -3.57 -0.09 15.64
N ARG A 230 -4.86 0.14 15.94
CA ARG A 230 -5.33 0.41 17.31
C ARG A 230 -5.71 -0.88 18.03
N LEU A 231 -5.21 -1.01 19.26
CA LEU A 231 -5.58 -2.08 20.17
C LEU A 231 -7.08 -1.98 20.52
N GLY A 232 -7.79 -3.10 20.40
CA GLY A 232 -9.21 -3.26 20.68
C GLY A 232 -10.17 -2.78 19.59
N ALA A 233 -9.66 -2.23 18.48
CA ALA A 233 -10.48 -1.65 17.42
C ALA A 233 -10.21 -2.21 16.02
N ASP A 234 -8.95 -2.45 15.67
CA ASP A 234 -8.53 -2.73 14.29
C ASP A 234 -8.09 -4.19 14.07
N GLU A 235 -8.13 -5.06 15.08
CA GLU A 235 -7.72 -6.47 14.95
C GLU A 235 -8.46 -7.25 13.84
N PRO A 236 -9.77 -7.03 13.58
CA PRO A 236 -10.46 -7.73 12.51
C PRO A 236 -9.84 -7.44 11.13
N ILE A 237 -9.44 -6.19 10.86
CA ILE A 237 -8.86 -5.81 9.56
C ILE A 237 -7.38 -6.20 9.48
N VAL A 238 -6.63 -6.17 10.59
CA VAL A 238 -5.25 -6.69 10.65
C VAL A 238 -5.25 -8.18 10.29
N LYS A 239 -6.16 -8.99 10.84
CA LYS A 239 -6.25 -10.42 10.51
C LYS A 239 -6.55 -10.69 9.05
N LYS A 240 -7.42 -9.90 8.43
CA LYS A 240 -7.75 -10.00 7.00
C LYS A 240 -6.56 -9.61 6.12
N PHE A 241 -5.83 -8.57 6.51
CA PHE A 241 -4.60 -8.17 5.82
C PHE A 241 -3.53 -9.26 5.97
N ALA A 242 -3.30 -9.77 7.18
CA ALA A 242 -2.33 -10.83 7.44
C ALA A 242 -2.59 -12.09 6.62
N LYS A 243 -3.86 -12.50 6.47
CA LYS A 243 -4.26 -13.60 5.59
C LYS A 243 -3.92 -13.31 4.11
N SER A 244 -4.20 -12.10 3.64
CA SER A 244 -3.94 -11.68 2.25
C SER A 244 -2.43 -11.61 1.97
N TYR A 245 -1.66 -11.10 2.94
CA TYR A 245 -0.21 -11.04 2.91
C TYR A 245 0.41 -12.43 2.89
N ALA A 246 0.03 -13.31 3.84
CA ALA A 246 0.54 -14.68 3.90
C ALA A 246 0.27 -15.46 2.60
N ARG A 247 -0.91 -15.27 2.00
CA ARG A 247 -1.24 -15.87 0.70
C ARG A 247 -0.35 -15.34 -0.43
N SER A 248 -0.03 -14.05 -0.42
CA SER A 248 0.88 -13.45 -1.42
C SER A 248 2.30 -13.96 -1.26
N CYS A 249 2.79 -14.10 -0.02
CA CYS A 249 4.08 -14.71 0.27
C CYS A 249 4.14 -16.16 -0.22
N GLU A 250 3.09 -16.96 0.02
CA GLU A 250 3.02 -18.36 -0.45
C GLU A 250 3.12 -18.45 -1.97
N MET A 251 2.39 -17.60 -2.70
CA MET A 251 2.40 -17.58 -4.17
C MET A 251 3.76 -17.16 -4.77
N LEU A 252 4.59 -16.42 -4.03
CA LEU A 252 5.91 -15.97 -4.47
C LEU A 252 7.06 -16.82 -3.93
N SER A 253 6.79 -17.70 -2.97
CA SER A 253 7.78 -18.50 -2.24
C SER A 253 8.57 -19.48 -3.11
N THR A 254 8.05 -19.86 -4.28
CA THR A 254 8.76 -20.76 -5.21
C THR A 254 9.93 -20.07 -5.91
N ASP A 255 9.87 -18.74 -6.07
CA ASP A 255 10.81 -17.96 -6.89
C ASP A 255 11.69 -17.00 -6.08
N TRP A 256 11.44 -16.86 -4.77
CA TRP A 256 12.16 -15.94 -3.90
C TRP A 256 12.66 -16.61 -2.62
N GLN A 257 13.98 -16.59 -2.40
CA GLN A 257 14.63 -17.26 -1.26
C GLN A 257 14.30 -16.63 0.09
N PHE A 258 13.93 -15.35 0.09
CA PHE A 258 13.59 -14.62 1.31
C PHE A 258 12.09 -14.70 1.58
N HIS A 259 11.75 -14.83 2.86
CA HIS A 259 10.38 -14.97 3.33
C HIS A 259 10.07 -13.76 4.20
N PRO A 260 9.48 -12.69 3.64
CA PRO A 260 9.22 -11.51 4.42
C PRO A 260 8.14 -11.78 5.47
N TRP A 261 8.20 -11.09 6.59
CA TRP A 261 7.26 -11.27 7.70
C TRP A 261 6.56 -9.95 8.07
N MET A 262 5.61 -10.01 8.99
CA MET A 262 4.87 -8.85 9.47
C MET A 262 5.32 -8.46 10.87
N LEU A 263 5.69 -7.19 11.05
CA LEU A 263 5.93 -6.60 12.36
C LEU A 263 4.68 -5.84 12.81
N GLU A 264 3.84 -6.48 13.63
CA GLU A 264 2.59 -5.87 14.11
C GLU A 264 2.83 -4.94 15.30
N LEU A 265 2.39 -3.68 15.19
CA LEU A 265 2.43 -2.68 16.25
C LEU A 265 1.00 -2.27 16.62
N SER A 266 0.49 -2.80 17.73
CA SER A 266 -0.83 -2.42 18.26
C SER A 266 -0.72 -1.27 19.25
N ILE A 267 -1.29 -0.11 18.92
CA ILE A 267 -1.26 1.10 19.74
C ILE A 267 -2.50 1.15 20.63
N ASP A 268 -2.28 1.17 21.95
CA ASP A 268 -3.34 1.40 22.94
C ASP A 268 -3.67 2.89 23.05
N ILE A 269 -4.51 3.39 22.14
CA ILE A 269 -4.92 4.80 22.10
C ILE A 269 -5.66 5.21 23.39
N ALA A 270 -6.43 4.30 24.00
CA ALA A 270 -7.24 4.61 25.16
C ALA A 270 -6.40 4.94 26.40
N ASN A 271 -5.19 4.38 26.50
CA ASN A 271 -4.28 4.58 27.62
C ASN A 271 -3.15 5.60 27.34
N ILE A 272 -3.22 6.34 26.23
CA ILE A 272 -2.26 7.42 25.93
C ILE A 272 -2.52 8.59 26.88
N THR A 273 -1.68 8.71 27.90
CA THR A 273 -1.71 9.83 28.86
C THR A 273 -0.87 11.02 28.42
N THR A 274 0.14 10.79 27.57
CA THR A 274 1.00 11.80 26.93
C THR A 274 1.34 11.33 25.51
N VAL A 275 1.13 12.19 24.51
CA VAL A 275 1.39 11.86 23.10
C VAL A 275 2.89 11.65 22.83
N ASP A 276 3.75 12.27 23.64
CA ASP A 276 5.21 12.34 23.45
C ASP A 276 5.89 10.98 23.26
N ARG A 277 5.44 9.93 23.98
CA ARG A 277 6.08 8.60 23.92
C ARG A 277 5.75 7.79 22.68
N LEU A 278 4.57 8.02 22.08
CA LEU A 278 4.10 7.32 20.89
C LEU A 278 4.20 8.18 19.62
N HIS A 279 4.56 9.44 19.78
CA HIS A 279 4.72 10.42 18.73
C HIS A 279 5.49 9.91 17.50
N PRO A 280 6.60 9.14 17.60
CA PRO A 280 7.28 8.58 16.42
C PRO A 280 6.41 7.65 15.56
N TYR A 281 5.43 6.97 16.15
CA TYR A 281 4.55 6.00 15.49
C TYR A 281 3.24 6.63 14.98
N LEU A 282 3.08 7.95 15.18
CA LEU A 282 1.91 8.75 14.78
C LEU A 282 2.26 9.76 13.67
N PHE A 283 3.46 9.69 13.08
CA PHE A 283 3.94 10.60 12.03
C PHE A 283 3.59 10.17 10.59
N SER A 284 2.43 9.57 10.39
CA SER A 284 1.92 9.32 9.04
C SER A 284 0.40 9.49 9.00
N ASP A 285 -0.16 9.44 7.79
CA ASP A 285 -1.53 9.86 7.50
C ASP A 285 -2.59 9.04 8.24
N HIS A 286 -2.26 7.86 8.77
CA HIS A 286 -3.17 7.06 9.61
C HIS A 286 -3.59 7.79 10.88
N SER A 287 -2.76 8.71 11.39
CA SER A 287 -3.11 9.52 12.55
C SER A 287 -4.35 10.39 12.32
N SER A 288 -4.57 10.89 11.10
CA SER A 288 -5.77 11.64 10.75
C SER A 288 -7.05 10.80 10.86
N PHE A 289 -6.94 9.47 10.73
CA PHE A 289 -8.04 8.52 10.90
C PHE A 289 -8.20 8.06 12.36
N PHE A 290 -7.10 8.01 13.11
CA PHE A 290 -7.14 7.70 14.54
C PHE A 290 -7.74 8.85 15.35
N PHE A 291 -7.38 10.09 14.99
CA PHE A 291 -7.74 11.31 15.73
C PHE A 291 -8.53 12.27 14.81
N HIS A 292 -9.85 12.12 14.81
CA HIS A 292 -10.76 12.94 14.01
C HIS A 292 -11.89 13.53 14.86
N SER A 293 -12.58 14.56 14.37
CA SER A 293 -13.58 15.32 15.12
C SER A 293 -14.79 14.51 15.61
N GLN A 294 -15.09 13.39 14.95
CA GLN A 294 -16.25 12.53 15.22
C GLN A 294 -15.89 11.17 15.86
N GLN A 295 -14.72 11.04 16.46
CA GLN A 295 -14.20 9.78 17.04
C GLN A 295 -15.10 9.10 18.10
N THR A 296 -16.02 9.84 18.73
CA THR A 296 -17.02 9.28 19.66
C THR A 296 -18.27 8.72 18.99
N LYS A 297 -18.51 9.07 17.72
CA LYS A 297 -19.71 8.70 16.95
C LYS A 297 -19.42 7.72 15.83
N MET A 298 -18.24 7.84 15.22
CA MET A 298 -17.83 7.07 14.06
C MET A 298 -16.53 6.36 14.38
N ASN A 299 -16.51 5.05 14.14
CA ASN A 299 -15.28 4.28 14.14
C ASN A 299 -14.80 4.14 12.70
N ILE A 300 -13.53 4.42 12.46
CA ILE A 300 -12.88 4.23 11.16
C ILE A 300 -11.79 3.16 11.30
N PRO A 301 -12.09 1.88 11.03
CA PRO A 301 -11.11 0.81 11.14
C PRO A 301 -9.90 1.12 10.25
N THR A 302 -8.71 1.21 10.81
CA THR A 302 -7.54 1.73 10.09
C THR A 302 -6.27 0.91 10.35
N ILE A 303 -5.54 0.58 9.29
CA ILE A 303 -4.17 0.04 9.36
C ILE A 303 -3.19 0.92 8.59
N TYR A 304 -1.97 1.01 9.11
CA TYR A 304 -0.84 1.68 8.51
C TYR A 304 0.23 0.68 8.12
N LEU A 305 0.67 0.71 6.87
CA LEU A 305 1.64 -0.21 6.30
C LEU A 305 2.88 0.57 5.87
N THR A 306 4.04 0.14 6.35
CA THR A 306 5.31 0.79 6.00
C THR A 306 6.48 -0.19 6.05
N ASP A 307 7.43 -0.01 5.15
CA ASP A 307 8.76 -0.62 5.21
C ASP A 307 9.72 0.16 6.14
N THR A 308 9.18 1.04 6.98
CA THR A 308 9.87 1.89 7.96
C THR A 308 10.79 2.98 7.38
N LEU A 309 10.78 3.17 6.06
CA LEU A 309 11.34 4.33 5.39
C LEU A 309 12.81 4.62 5.77
N ASN A 310 13.04 5.78 6.41
CA ASN A 310 14.36 6.26 6.82
C ASN A 310 14.97 5.48 7.99
N LEU A 311 14.30 4.46 8.53
CA LEU A 311 14.84 3.58 9.55
C LEU A 311 15.48 2.30 8.97
N ARG A 312 15.44 2.11 7.64
CA ARG A 312 15.94 0.90 6.99
C ARG A 312 17.13 1.17 6.07
N GLY A 313 18.11 0.27 6.11
CA GLY A 313 19.27 0.20 5.24
C GLY A 313 20.00 1.54 5.07
N VAL A 314 20.35 1.87 3.82
CA VAL A 314 21.09 3.10 3.49
C VAL A 314 20.36 4.39 3.89
N ARG A 315 19.01 4.37 3.96
CA ARG A 315 18.19 5.55 4.26
C ARG A 315 18.35 6.03 5.70
N GLN A 316 18.84 5.17 6.60
CA GLN A 316 19.23 5.55 7.97
C GLN A 316 20.33 6.62 8.00
N TYR A 317 21.20 6.62 7.00
CA TYR A 317 22.37 7.51 6.96
C TYR A 317 22.22 8.61 5.90
N CYS A 318 21.29 8.43 4.96
CA CYS A 318 21.05 9.36 3.88
C CYS A 318 19.56 9.39 3.53
N VAL A 319 18.83 10.33 4.15
CA VAL A 319 17.39 10.52 3.90
C VAL A 319 17.09 10.89 2.45
N GLN A 320 18.00 11.63 1.80
CA GLN A 320 17.92 12.03 0.39
C GLN A 320 18.27 10.89 -0.59
N CYS A 321 18.82 9.78 -0.08
CA CYS A 321 19.14 8.60 -0.87
C CYS A 321 17.88 7.74 -0.98
N ASP A 322 16.88 8.29 -1.67
CA ASP A 322 15.62 7.63 -1.98
C ASP A 322 15.29 7.88 -3.46
N GLY A 323 16.09 7.24 -4.31
CA GLY A 323 16.07 7.41 -5.76
C GLY A 323 15.99 6.09 -6.52
N LEU A 324 16.12 6.16 -7.85
CA LEU A 324 15.92 5.00 -8.74
C LEU A 324 16.83 3.80 -8.46
N TYR A 325 17.99 4.00 -7.83
CA TYR A 325 18.87 2.89 -7.48
C TYR A 325 18.25 1.95 -6.43
N MET A 326 17.21 2.40 -5.71
CA MET A 326 16.42 1.59 -4.79
C MET A 326 15.57 0.55 -5.52
N MET A 327 15.36 0.68 -6.84
CA MET A 327 14.58 -0.26 -7.65
C MET A 327 15.42 -1.48 -8.07
N THR A 328 16.05 -2.12 -7.09
CA THR A 328 16.73 -3.41 -7.30
C THR A 328 15.70 -4.48 -7.62
N GLU A 329 16.12 -5.58 -8.25
CA GLU A 329 15.23 -6.72 -8.53
C GLU A 329 14.49 -7.19 -7.27
N GLN A 330 15.20 -7.24 -6.15
CA GLN A 330 14.66 -7.67 -4.87
C GLN A 330 13.60 -6.70 -4.31
N ASN A 331 13.88 -5.40 -4.35
CA ASN A 331 12.95 -4.38 -3.89
C ASN A 331 11.70 -4.33 -4.78
N MET A 332 11.87 -4.48 -6.09
CA MET A 332 10.74 -4.53 -7.02
C MET A 332 9.87 -5.78 -6.81
N LYS A 333 10.47 -6.94 -6.48
CA LYS A 333 9.72 -8.14 -6.06
C LYS A 333 8.95 -7.92 -4.76
N PHE A 334 9.56 -7.24 -3.79
CA PHE A 334 8.89 -6.89 -2.54
C PHE A 334 7.71 -5.94 -2.76
N LEU A 335 7.87 -4.91 -3.60
CA LEU A 335 6.78 -4.01 -3.98
C LEU A 335 5.63 -4.74 -4.68
N ALA A 336 5.93 -5.67 -5.59
CA ALA A 336 4.90 -6.49 -6.23
C ALA A 336 4.16 -7.38 -5.22
N LEU A 337 4.88 -8.02 -4.29
CA LEU A 337 4.28 -8.79 -3.20
C LEU A 337 3.33 -7.93 -2.36
N MET A 338 3.77 -6.73 -1.96
CA MET A 338 2.95 -5.82 -1.17
C MET A 338 1.72 -5.36 -1.94
N THR A 339 1.87 -5.08 -3.24
CA THR A 339 0.76 -4.68 -4.11
C THR A 339 -0.26 -5.81 -4.29
N ASP A 340 0.20 -7.06 -4.46
CA ASP A 340 -0.66 -8.24 -4.52
C ASP A 340 -1.43 -8.45 -3.20
N ALA A 341 -0.76 -8.30 -2.07
CA ALA A 341 -1.38 -8.40 -0.74
C ALA A 341 -2.48 -7.34 -0.57
N LEU A 342 -2.23 -6.10 -1.01
CA LEU A 342 -3.21 -5.02 -1.02
C LEU A 342 -4.40 -5.34 -1.93
N ILE A 343 -4.17 -5.81 -3.16
CA ILE A 343 -5.24 -6.18 -4.10
C ILE A 343 -6.13 -7.27 -3.50
N ARG A 344 -5.54 -8.32 -2.94
CA ARG A 344 -6.27 -9.43 -2.29
C ARG A 344 -7.07 -8.94 -1.09
N PHE A 345 -6.45 -8.09 -0.26
CA PHE A 345 -7.11 -7.48 0.88
C PHE A 345 -8.31 -6.64 0.44
N LEU A 346 -8.14 -5.81 -0.59
CA LEU A 346 -9.22 -4.99 -1.14
C LEU A 346 -10.33 -5.87 -1.71
N ILE A 347 -10.04 -6.92 -2.48
CA ILE A 347 -11.05 -7.87 -2.98
C ILE A 347 -11.87 -8.46 -1.83
N GLU A 348 -11.23 -8.87 -0.73
CA GLU A 348 -11.92 -9.42 0.44
C GLU A 348 -12.73 -8.35 1.19
N MET A 349 -12.14 -7.18 1.49
CA MET A 349 -12.80 -6.11 2.24
C MET A 349 -14.00 -5.51 1.55
N THR A 350 -14.08 -5.74 0.25
CA THR A 350 -15.10 -5.16 -0.58
C THR A 350 -16.23 -6.12 -0.95
N GLU A 351 -16.13 -7.36 -0.47
CA GLU A 351 -17.05 -8.45 -0.81
C GLU A 351 -17.17 -8.65 -2.33
N SER A 352 -16.05 -8.51 -3.04
CA SER A 352 -16.00 -8.76 -4.47
C SER A 352 -16.13 -10.25 -4.76
N GLN A 353 -16.95 -10.58 -5.75
CA GLN A 353 -17.06 -11.96 -6.26
C GLN A 353 -15.76 -12.48 -6.89
N ALA A 354 -14.83 -11.58 -7.23
CA ALA A 354 -13.51 -11.93 -7.74
C ALA A 354 -12.66 -12.73 -6.74
N ILE A 355 -13.04 -12.77 -5.45
CA ILE A 355 -12.35 -13.59 -4.44
C ILE A 355 -12.28 -15.08 -4.81
N SER A 356 -13.24 -15.56 -5.61
CA SER A 356 -13.29 -16.94 -6.10
C SER A 356 -12.27 -17.27 -7.18
N VAL A 357 -11.69 -16.24 -7.82
CA VAL A 357 -10.78 -16.40 -8.96
C VAL A 357 -9.46 -15.66 -8.80
N VAL A 358 -9.27 -14.85 -7.74
CA VAL A 358 -8.04 -14.05 -7.52
C VAL A 358 -6.75 -14.87 -7.55
N ASP A 359 -6.83 -16.13 -7.15
CA ASP A 359 -5.70 -17.07 -7.23
C ASP A 359 -5.56 -17.75 -8.59
N ASP A 360 -6.65 -17.85 -9.35
CA ASP A 360 -6.71 -18.50 -10.66
C ASP A 360 -6.48 -17.50 -11.81
N LEU A 361 -6.57 -16.20 -11.53
CA LEU A 361 -6.63 -15.09 -12.48
C LEU A 361 -5.37 -14.90 -13.33
N TYR A 362 -4.25 -15.56 -12.98
CA TYR A 362 -3.08 -15.63 -13.85
C TYR A 362 -3.37 -16.40 -15.16
N SER A 363 -4.22 -17.43 -15.11
CA SER A 363 -4.61 -18.24 -16.28
C SER A 363 -5.51 -17.47 -17.25
N PHE A 364 -6.39 -16.63 -16.70
CA PHE A 364 -7.41 -15.88 -17.45
C PHE A 364 -6.93 -14.54 -17.99
N MET A 365 -6.04 -13.83 -17.28
CA MET A 365 -5.56 -12.51 -17.71
C MET A 365 -4.52 -12.57 -18.84
N PHE A 366 -3.92 -13.74 -19.09
CA PHE A 366 -2.81 -13.89 -20.05
C PHE A 366 -2.97 -14.97 -21.14
N ASN A 367 -4.16 -15.56 -21.33
CA ASN A 367 -4.41 -16.53 -22.41
C ASN A 367 -3.35 -17.66 -22.45
N ILE A 368 -3.17 -18.35 -21.33
CA ILE A 368 -2.50 -19.66 -21.36
C ILE A 368 -3.63 -20.69 -21.34
N ASP A 369 -3.90 -21.26 -22.52
CA ASP A 369 -4.76 -22.43 -22.64
C ASP A 369 -4.20 -23.53 -21.73
N VAL A 370 -4.94 -23.83 -20.65
CA VAL A 370 -4.71 -25.03 -19.85
C VAL A 370 -5.59 -26.12 -20.47
N GLU A 371 -5.02 -26.91 -21.37
CA GLU A 371 -5.58 -28.23 -21.74
C GLU A 371 -5.40 -29.24 -20.61
#